data_AF-A0AAW8R002-F1
#
_entry.id   AF-A0AAW8R002-F1
#
_cell.length_a   1.000
_cell.length_b   1.000
_cell.length_c   1.000
_cell.angle_alpha   90.00
_cell.angle_beta   90.00
_cell.angle_gamma   90.00
#
_symmetry.space_group_name_H-M   'P 1'
#
loop_
_entity.id
_entity.type
_entity.pdbx_description
1 polymer ?
#
loop_
_entity_poly.entity_id
_entity_poly.type
_entity_poly.pdbx_seq_one_letter_code
_entity_poly.pdbx_strand_id
1 'polypeptide(L)'
;MKTLLILLTTLTILSGCASSPKMEEFANDPEGMWEQGKKYAEKGEKLIIDGEKALEASRKQLREGEAMIQSGSDAIIKARQDYQLEVTRIGGSSSPKEIEYEAERLQAIGERWEDAIESVKKGNALVAKSKANQTKAQQKIKEGREIAEIGANFIRNSQRMKLNLPLLDAPESMTR
;
A
#
# COMPACT_ATOMS: atom_id res chain seq x y z
N MET A 1 35.04 -6.87 19.61
CA MET A 1 33.93 -7.39 20.43
C MET A 1 33.41 -6.27 21.33
N LYS A 2 32.36 -5.57 20.91
CA LYS A 2 31.64 -4.57 21.73
C LYS A 2 30.14 -4.76 21.50
N THR A 3 29.56 -5.38 22.52
CA THR A 3 28.18 -5.42 22.99
C THR A 3 27.10 -4.74 22.15
N LEU A 4 26.29 -5.62 21.56
CA LEU A 4 24.87 -5.53 21.24
C LEU A 4 24.06 -4.75 22.30
N LEU A 5 23.27 -3.77 21.87
CA LEU A 5 22.14 -3.24 22.64
C LEU A 5 21.04 -2.82 21.65
N ILE A 6 20.32 -3.82 21.15
CA ILE A 6 19.14 -3.63 20.32
C ILE A 6 17.98 -3.35 21.27
N LEU A 7 17.59 -2.07 21.34
CA LEU A 7 16.44 -1.60 22.10
C LEU A 7 15.16 -2.10 21.40
N LEU A 8 14.61 -3.20 21.91
CA LEU A 8 13.36 -3.80 21.43
C LEU A 8 12.19 -2.99 22.01
N THR A 9 11.74 -1.96 21.28
CA THR A 9 10.48 -1.25 21.59
C THR A 9 9.30 -2.11 21.19
N THR A 10 8.83 -2.95 22.11
CA THR A 10 7.54 -3.62 22.05
C THR A 10 6.42 -2.58 22.08
N LEU A 11 5.88 -2.25 20.91
CA LEU A 11 4.66 -1.47 20.77
C LEU A 11 3.48 -2.38 21.15
N THR A 12 3.10 -2.36 22.42
CA THR A 12 1.86 -2.98 22.92
C THR A 12 0.67 -2.19 22.36
N ILE A 13 0.16 -2.59 21.20
CA ILE A 13 -1.16 -2.18 20.76
C ILE A 13 -2.14 -2.96 21.64
N LEU A 14 -2.59 -2.31 22.72
CA LEU A 14 -3.79 -2.68 23.44
C LEU A 14 -4.97 -2.55 22.47
N SER A 15 -5.26 -3.61 21.72
CA SER A 15 -6.56 -3.84 21.13
C SER A 15 -7.55 -4.02 22.27
N GLY A 16 -8.10 -2.89 22.74
CA GLY A 16 -9.31 -2.90 23.55
C GLY A 16 -10.42 -3.55 22.72
N CYS A 17 -10.64 -4.84 22.93
CA CYS A 17 -11.83 -5.56 22.51
C CYS A 17 -13.03 -5.00 23.29
N ALA A 18 -13.47 -3.79 22.98
CA ALA A 18 -14.82 -3.37 23.30
C ALA A 18 -15.73 -4.17 22.38
N SER A 19 -16.46 -5.13 22.94
CA SER A 19 -17.51 -5.86 22.22
C SER A 19 -18.44 -4.87 21.53
N SER A 20 -18.64 -5.03 20.22
CA SER A 20 -19.60 -4.21 19.49
C SER A 20 -20.97 -4.30 20.17
N PRO A 21 -21.61 -3.18 20.51
CA PRO A 21 -22.95 -3.19 21.11
C PRO A 21 -23.91 -4.01 20.24
N LYS A 22 -24.64 -4.91 20.89
CA LYS A 22 -25.59 -5.80 20.22
C LYS A 22 -26.95 -5.13 20.08
N MET A 23 -27.75 -5.53 19.09
CA MET A 23 -29.06 -4.91 18.86
C MET A 23 -30.03 -5.12 20.03
N GLU A 24 -29.90 -6.23 20.75
CA GLU A 24 -30.73 -6.55 21.92
C GLU A 24 -30.56 -5.55 23.07
N GLU A 25 -29.42 -4.85 23.13
CA GLU A 25 -29.14 -3.82 24.14
C GLU A 25 -30.02 -2.57 23.97
N PHE A 26 -30.64 -2.40 22.79
CA PHE A 26 -31.53 -1.29 22.46
C PHE A 26 -33.01 -1.69 22.48
N ALA A 27 -33.36 -2.77 23.18
CA ALA A 27 -34.74 -3.21 23.31
C ALA A 27 -35.60 -2.08 23.90
N ASN A 28 -36.54 -1.58 23.10
CA ASN A 28 -37.42 -0.43 23.39
C ASN A 28 -36.76 0.96 23.36
N ASP A 29 -35.56 1.10 22.79
CA ASP A 29 -34.86 2.39 22.59
C ASP A 29 -34.57 2.64 21.09
N PRO A 30 -35.58 3.06 20.30
CA PRO A 30 -35.37 3.31 18.89
C PRO A 30 -34.51 4.54 18.63
N GLU A 31 -34.53 5.57 19.49
CA GLU A 31 -33.63 6.73 19.39
C GLU A 31 -32.15 6.32 19.58
N GLY A 32 -31.83 5.57 20.62
CA GLY A 32 -30.47 5.08 20.87
C GLY A 32 -29.98 4.17 19.76
N MET A 33 -30.86 3.31 19.22
CA MET A 33 -30.52 2.47 18.07
C MET A 33 -30.21 3.31 16.82
N TRP A 34 -30.95 4.38 16.57
CA TRP A 34 -30.69 5.30 15.47
C TRP A 34 -29.33 5.99 15.62
N GLU A 35 -29.05 6.54 16.80
CA GLU A 35 -27.79 7.25 17.08
C GLU A 35 -26.58 6.31 16.95
N GLN A 36 -26.71 5.07 17.43
CA GLN A 36 -25.67 4.06 17.28
C GLN A 36 -25.46 3.70 15.80
N GLY A 37 -26.54 3.55 15.04
CA GLY A 37 -26.48 3.30 13.61
C GLY A 37 -25.78 4.42 12.83
N LYS A 38 -26.06 5.69 13.18
CA LYS A 38 -25.37 6.85 12.62
C LYS A 38 -23.87 6.84 12.92
N LYS A 39 -23.47 6.57 14.16
CA LYS A 39 -22.04 6.45 14.55
C LYS A 39 -21.32 5.39 13.72
N TYR A 40 -21.95 4.24 13.51
CA TYR A 40 -21.37 3.19 12.66
C TYR A 40 -21.30 3.61 11.20
N ALA A 41 -22.35 4.22 10.64
CA ALA A 41 -22.33 4.72 9.27
C ALA A 41 -21.19 5.72 9.04
N GLU A 42 -21.04 6.71 9.92
CA GLU A 42 -19.97 7.71 9.85
C GLU A 42 -18.57 7.08 9.96
N LYS A 43 -18.39 6.11 10.88
CA LYS A 43 -17.12 5.38 11.02
C LYS A 43 -16.81 4.57 9.76
N GLY A 44 -17.81 3.88 9.20
CA GLY A 44 -17.67 3.07 7.99
C GLY A 44 -17.30 3.93 6.78
N GLU A 45 -17.99 5.06 6.60
CA GLU A 45 -17.71 6.03 5.54
C GLU A 45 -16.29 6.59 5.63
N LYS A 46 -15.84 6.96 6.84
CA LYS A 46 -14.47 7.44 7.06
C LYS A 46 -13.41 6.41 6.63
N LEU A 47 -13.61 5.14 6.99
CA LEU A 47 -12.71 4.05 6.59
C LEU A 47 -12.69 3.84 5.07
N ILE A 48 -13.84 3.96 4.40
CA ILE A 48 -13.94 3.88 2.94
C ILE A 48 -13.13 5.02 2.30
N ILE A 49 -13.36 6.26 2.73
CA ILE A 49 -12.64 7.45 2.22
C ILE A 49 -11.12 7.31 2.42
N ASP A 50 -10.70 6.91 3.61
CA ASP A 50 -9.27 6.72 3.91
C ASP A 50 -8.66 5.59 3.06
N GLY A 51 -9.42 4.52 2.82
CA GLY A 51 -9.03 3.43 1.94
C GLY A 51 -8.93 3.86 0.47
N GLU A 52 -9.86 4.67 -0.02
CA GLU A 52 -9.84 5.19 -1.40
C GLU A 52 -8.65 6.11 -1.65
N LYS A 53 -8.36 7.03 -0.72
CA LYS A 53 -7.16 7.89 -0.76
C LYS A 53 -5.88 7.05 -0.78
N ALA A 54 -5.84 6.00 0.06
CA ALA A 54 -4.69 5.10 0.09
C ALA A 54 -4.53 4.30 -1.22
N LEU A 55 -5.63 3.89 -1.86
CA LEU A 55 -5.61 3.24 -3.17
C LEU A 55 -5.07 4.18 -4.25
N GLU A 56 -5.52 5.43 -4.27
CA GLU A 56 -5.05 6.43 -5.24
C GLU A 56 -3.55 6.69 -5.09
N ALA A 57 -3.08 6.93 -3.86
CA ALA A 57 -1.65 7.10 -3.57
C ALA A 57 -0.83 5.87 -3.99
N SER A 58 -1.35 4.66 -3.74
CA SER A 58 -0.69 3.43 -4.13
C SER A 58 -0.62 3.24 -5.65
N ARG A 59 -1.64 3.66 -6.40
CA ARG A 59 -1.63 3.65 -7.88
C ARG A 59 -0.62 4.65 -8.45
N LYS A 60 -0.45 5.82 -7.83
CA LYS A 60 0.60 6.76 -8.21
C LYS A 60 1.99 6.14 -8.00
N GLN A 61 2.22 5.56 -6.83
CA GLN A 61 3.48 4.89 -6.50
C GLN A 61 3.79 3.70 -7.43
N LEU A 62 2.75 2.94 -7.82
CA LEU A 62 2.89 1.86 -8.80
C LEU A 62 3.41 2.37 -10.14
N ARG A 63 2.78 3.42 -10.68
CA ARG A 63 3.18 4.05 -11.95
C ARG A 63 4.60 4.62 -11.90
N GLU A 64 4.98 5.23 -10.78
CA GLU A 64 6.35 5.72 -10.56
C GLU A 64 7.36 4.56 -10.58
N GLY A 65 7.04 3.45 -9.89
CA GLY A 65 7.88 2.25 -9.89
C GLY A 65 8.02 1.62 -11.28
N GLU A 66 6.92 1.50 -12.02
CA GLU A 66 6.91 0.99 -13.40
C GLU A 66 7.73 1.88 -14.35
N ALA A 67 7.61 3.21 -14.23
CA ALA A 67 8.38 4.15 -15.02
C ALA A 67 9.90 4.02 -14.76
N MET A 68 10.31 3.83 -13.49
CA MET A 68 11.72 3.58 -13.13
C MET A 68 12.24 2.26 -13.67
N ILE A 69 11.42 1.19 -13.63
CA ILE A 69 11.79 -0.11 -14.20
C ILE A 69 11.99 0.03 -15.71
N GLN A 70 11.07 0.71 -16.40
CA GLN A 70 11.17 0.90 -17.84
C GLN A 70 12.42 1.70 -18.22
N SER A 71 12.60 2.89 -17.64
CA SER A 71 13.75 3.76 -17.96
C SER A 71 15.09 3.11 -17.59
N GLY A 72 15.15 2.43 -16.45
CA GLY A 72 16.33 1.67 -16.04
C GLY A 72 16.63 0.49 -16.97
N SER A 73 15.60 -0.23 -17.44
CA SER A 73 15.78 -1.34 -18.40
C SER A 73 16.29 -0.84 -19.75
N ASP A 74 15.75 0.27 -20.25
CA ASP A 74 16.21 0.90 -21.49
C ASP A 74 17.67 1.38 -21.36
N ALA A 75 18.04 1.95 -20.21
CA ALA A 75 19.41 2.35 -19.92
C ALA A 75 20.39 1.16 -19.81
N ILE A 76 19.96 0.04 -19.22
CA ILE A 76 20.76 -1.22 -19.19
C ILE A 76 21.03 -1.71 -20.61
N ILE A 77 20.00 -1.74 -21.47
CA ILE A 77 20.14 -2.18 -22.87
C ILE A 77 21.15 -1.28 -23.60
N LYS A 78 21.02 0.04 -23.43
CA LYS A 78 21.94 1.00 -24.04
C LYS A 78 23.37 0.85 -23.51
N ALA A 79 23.57 0.74 -22.20
CA ALA A 79 24.90 0.56 -21.61
C ALA A 79 25.56 -0.75 -22.10
N ARG A 80 24.77 -1.81 -22.26
CA ARG A 80 25.25 -3.08 -22.82
C ARG A 80 25.68 -2.94 -24.29
N GLN A 81 24.92 -2.20 -25.09
CA GLN A 81 25.28 -1.90 -26.48
C GLN A 81 26.54 -1.03 -26.57
N ASP A 82 26.63 0.03 -25.76
CA ASP A 82 27.81 0.89 -25.65
C ASP A 82 29.04 0.05 -25.27
N TYR A 83 28.92 -0.85 -24.29
CA TYR A 83 29.98 -1.76 -23.89
C TYR A 83 30.43 -2.68 -25.04
N GLN A 84 29.47 -3.30 -25.75
CA GLN A 84 29.79 -4.17 -26.88
C GLN A 84 30.54 -3.42 -27.98
N LEU A 85 30.12 -2.20 -28.31
CA LEU A 85 30.80 -1.34 -29.27
C LEU A 85 32.20 -0.94 -28.80
N GLU A 86 32.34 -0.58 -27.53
CA GLU A 86 33.63 -0.18 -26.97
C GLU A 86 34.62 -1.36 -26.99
N VAL A 87 34.18 -2.55 -26.60
CA VAL A 87 35.02 -3.77 -26.63
C VAL A 87 35.53 -4.11 -28.02
N THR A 88 34.79 -3.79 -29.10
CA THR A 88 35.30 -4.00 -30.46
C THR A 88 36.46 -3.08 -30.85
N ARG A 89 36.69 -2.01 -30.09
CA ARG A 89 37.73 -0.99 -30.36
C ARG A 89 38.93 -1.10 -29.42
N ILE A 90 38.79 -1.83 -28.31
CA ILE A 90 39.86 -2.02 -27.32
C ILE A 90 41.11 -2.62 -27.97
N GLY A 91 42.28 -2.16 -27.54
CA GLY A 91 43.57 -2.71 -27.96
C GLY A 91 44.11 -2.12 -29.26
N GLY A 92 43.41 -1.14 -29.84
CA GLY A 92 43.93 -0.30 -30.92
C GLY A 92 44.85 0.83 -30.42
N SER A 93 44.84 1.13 -29.12
CA SER A 93 45.66 2.17 -28.50
C SER A 93 47.16 1.86 -28.56
N SER A 94 47.96 2.88 -28.86
CA SER A 94 49.41 2.76 -29.09
C SER A 94 50.25 3.55 -28.07
N SER A 95 49.60 4.32 -27.19
CA SER A 95 50.25 5.10 -26.16
C SER A 95 49.56 4.95 -24.79
N PRO A 96 50.29 5.17 -23.67
CA PRO A 96 49.71 5.12 -22.33
C PRO A 96 48.48 6.02 -22.17
N LYS A 97 48.48 7.20 -22.79
CA LYS A 97 47.38 8.17 -22.72
C LYS A 97 46.11 7.69 -23.44
N GLU A 98 46.27 7.01 -24.57
CA GLU A 98 45.14 6.43 -25.31
C GLU A 98 44.52 5.26 -24.52
N ILE A 99 45.36 4.44 -23.88
CA ILE A 99 44.92 3.34 -22.99
C ILE A 99 44.14 3.88 -21.79
N GLU A 100 44.62 4.97 -21.16
CA GLU A 100 43.92 5.64 -20.07
C GLU A 100 42.52 6.10 -20.52
N TYR A 101 42.41 6.71 -21.69
CA TYR A 101 41.14 7.15 -22.25
C TYR A 101 40.19 5.99 -22.59
N GLU A 102 40.70 4.83 -23.06
CA GLU A 102 39.91 3.60 -23.22
C GLU A 102 39.33 3.13 -21.87
N ALA A 103 40.16 3.10 -20.82
CA ALA A 103 39.75 2.68 -19.48
C ALA A 103 38.67 3.61 -18.90
N GLU A 104 38.84 4.93 -19.04
CA GLU A 104 37.84 5.92 -18.60
C GLU A 104 36.48 5.73 -19.27
N ARG A 105 36.45 5.45 -20.58
CA ARG A 105 35.19 5.19 -21.31
C ARG A 105 34.49 3.94 -20.80
N LEU A 106 35.24 2.85 -20.59
CA LEU A 106 34.67 1.61 -20.05
C LEU A 106 34.14 1.81 -18.63
N GLN A 107 34.87 2.55 -17.80
CA GLN A 107 34.41 2.90 -16.46
C GLN A 107 33.10 3.69 -16.51
N ALA A 108 33.01 4.72 -17.35
CA ALA A 108 31.78 5.52 -17.52
C ALA A 108 30.59 4.71 -18.07
N ILE A 109 30.85 3.67 -18.88
CA ILE A 109 29.80 2.71 -19.29
C ILE A 109 29.36 1.86 -18.10
N GLY A 110 30.31 1.37 -17.30
CA GLY A 110 30.05 0.58 -16.10
C GLY A 110 29.19 1.33 -15.08
N GLU A 111 29.56 2.57 -14.74
CA GLU A 111 28.82 3.43 -13.81
C GLU A 111 27.36 3.63 -14.26
N ARG A 112 27.15 3.96 -15.55
CA ARG A 112 25.79 4.11 -16.11
C ARG A 112 24.99 2.81 -16.06
N TRP A 113 25.63 1.66 -16.24
CA TRP A 113 24.97 0.35 -16.11
C TRP A 113 24.56 0.11 -14.66
N GLU A 114 25.45 0.32 -13.69
CA GLU A 114 25.17 0.14 -12.27
C GLU A 114 24.03 1.04 -11.78
N ASP A 115 24.04 2.33 -12.16
CA ASP A 115 22.97 3.29 -11.86
C ASP A 115 21.61 2.84 -12.43
N ALA A 116 21.61 2.28 -13.64
CA ALA A 116 20.41 1.76 -14.28
C ALA A 116 19.88 0.51 -13.56
N ILE A 117 20.76 -0.40 -13.12
CA ILE A 117 20.38 -1.56 -12.27
C ILE A 117 19.78 -1.08 -10.95
N GLU A 118 20.39 -0.08 -10.30
CA GLU A 118 19.88 0.47 -9.06
C GLU A 118 18.49 1.10 -9.25
N SER A 119 18.28 1.80 -10.37
CA SER A 119 16.97 2.37 -10.74
C SER A 119 15.90 1.28 -10.90
N VAL A 120 16.20 0.17 -11.58
CA VAL A 120 15.28 -0.98 -11.69
C VAL A 120 15.00 -1.59 -10.32
N LYS A 121 16.00 -1.71 -9.44
CA LYS A 121 15.84 -2.22 -8.07
C LYS A 121 14.92 -1.32 -7.25
N LYS A 122 15.12 0.01 -7.30
CA LYS A 122 14.27 1.01 -6.64
C LYS A 122 12.84 0.94 -7.17
N GLY A 123 12.66 0.86 -8.49
CA GLY A 123 11.36 0.69 -9.13
C GLY A 123 10.63 -0.57 -8.67
N ASN A 124 11.30 -1.72 -8.62
CA ASN A 124 10.74 -2.96 -8.10
C ASN A 124 10.30 -2.86 -6.63
N ALA A 125 11.10 -2.19 -5.79
CA ALA A 125 10.73 -1.95 -4.40
C ALA A 125 9.48 -1.08 -4.27
N LEU A 126 9.34 -0.06 -5.13
CA LEU A 126 8.13 0.78 -5.20
C LEU A 126 6.91 -0.03 -5.64
N VAL A 127 7.03 -0.87 -6.67
CA VAL A 127 5.97 -1.77 -7.13
C VAL A 127 5.52 -2.70 -6.00
N ALA A 128 6.46 -3.36 -5.31
CA ALA A 128 6.14 -4.27 -4.21
C ALA A 128 5.42 -3.54 -3.06
N LYS A 129 5.95 -2.38 -2.63
CA LYS A 129 5.33 -1.56 -1.58
C LYS A 129 3.94 -1.07 -2.00
N SER A 130 3.75 -0.70 -3.26
CA SER A 130 2.44 -0.25 -3.78
C SER A 130 1.39 -1.37 -3.71
N LYS A 131 1.74 -2.61 -4.08
CA LYS A 131 0.83 -3.77 -4.00
C LYS A 131 0.41 -4.09 -2.57
N ALA A 132 1.37 -4.02 -1.63
CA ALA A 132 1.08 -4.20 -0.21
C ALA A 132 0.12 -3.11 0.30
N ASN A 133 0.33 -1.85 -0.11
CA ASN A 133 -0.56 -0.75 0.27
C ASN A 133 -1.95 -0.87 -0.37
N GLN A 134 -2.07 -1.31 -1.62
CA GLN A 134 -3.36 -1.58 -2.26
C GLN A 134 -4.16 -2.65 -1.49
N THR A 135 -3.50 -3.71 -1.04
CA THR A 135 -4.14 -4.77 -0.24
C THR A 135 -4.68 -4.21 1.08
N LYS A 136 -3.87 -3.43 1.81
CA LYS A 136 -4.30 -2.77 3.06
C LYS A 136 -5.45 -1.79 2.82
N ALA A 137 -5.40 -1.05 1.73
CA ALA A 137 -6.44 -0.09 1.38
C ALA A 137 -7.76 -0.80 1.03
N GLN A 138 -7.72 -1.89 0.29
CA GLN A 138 -8.89 -2.73 0.02
C GLN A 138 -9.47 -3.34 1.29
N GLN A 139 -8.62 -3.76 2.24
CA GLN A 139 -9.06 -4.26 3.53
C GLN A 139 -9.80 -3.17 4.33
N LYS A 140 -9.28 -1.93 4.36
CA LYS A 140 -9.98 -0.80 4.99
C LYS A 140 -11.34 -0.50 4.36
N ILE A 141 -11.42 -0.53 3.03
CA ILE A 141 -12.69 -0.32 2.32
C ILE A 141 -13.68 -1.44 2.67
N LYS A 142 -13.21 -2.69 2.72
CA LYS A 142 -14.04 -3.83 3.10
C LYS A 142 -14.58 -3.67 4.53
N GLU A 143 -13.70 -3.39 5.49
CA GLU A 143 -14.08 -3.14 6.89
C GLU A 143 -15.05 -1.95 7.00
N GLY A 144 -14.79 -0.86 6.29
CA GLY A 144 -15.66 0.31 6.25
C GLY A 144 -17.06 -0.02 5.72
N ARG A 145 -17.16 -0.84 4.68
CA ARG A 145 -18.46 -1.33 4.14
C ARG A 145 -19.20 -2.21 5.14
N GLU A 146 -18.49 -3.13 5.80
CA GLU A 146 -19.08 -3.99 6.83
C GLU A 146 -19.65 -3.17 7.99
N ILE A 147 -18.90 -2.17 8.46
CA ILE A 147 -19.33 -1.27 9.53
C ILE A 147 -20.49 -0.36 9.07
N ALA A 148 -20.46 0.14 7.84
CA ALA A 148 -21.56 0.94 7.29
C ALA A 148 -22.85 0.13 7.18
N GLU A 149 -22.78 -1.15 6.77
CA GLU A 149 -23.94 -2.03 6.69
C GLU A 149 -24.53 -2.32 8.09
N ILE A 150 -23.67 -2.51 9.09
CA ILE A 150 -24.09 -2.59 10.50
C ILE A 150 -24.87 -1.33 10.87
N GLY A 151 -24.31 -0.14 10.59
CA GLY A 151 -24.98 1.13 10.86
C GLY A 151 -26.35 1.26 10.17
N ALA A 152 -26.42 0.87 8.91
CA ALA A 152 -27.66 0.86 8.13
C ALA A 152 -28.70 -0.12 8.70
N ASN A 153 -28.27 -1.27 9.23
CA ASN A 153 -29.16 -2.22 9.89
C ASN A 153 -29.75 -1.63 11.18
N PHE A 154 -28.91 -1.02 12.04
CA PHE A 154 -29.37 -0.29 13.23
C PHE A 154 -30.41 0.79 12.89
N ILE A 155 -30.14 1.61 11.87
CA ILE A 155 -31.08 2.67 11.45
C ILE A 155 -32.40 2.07 10.96
N ARG A 156 -32.36 1.00 10.15
CA ARG A 156 -33.57 0.30 9.67
C ARG A 156 -34.36 -0.29 10.83
N ASN A 157 -33.71 -0.97 11.77
CA ASN A 157 -34.38 -1.57 12.92
C ASN A 157 -34.96 -0.53 13.89
N SER A 158 -34.30 0.61 14.07
CA SER A 158 -34.87 1.76 14.80
C SER A 158 -36.20 2.22 14.18
N GLN A 159 -36.24 2.39 12.86
CA GLN A 159 -37.47 2.79 12.15
C GLN A 159 -38.56 1.73 12.28
N ARG A 160 -38.20 0.45 12.18
CA ARG A 160 -39.15 -0.67 12.30
C ARG A 160 -39.75 -0.75 13.69
N MET A 161 -38.95 -0.52 14.74
CA MET A 161 -39.45 -0.42 16.12
C MET A 161 -40.47 0.71 16.26
N LYS A 162 -40.19 1.90 15.74
CA LYS A 162 -41.14 3.04 15.76
C LYS A 162 -42.46 2.73 15.06
N LEU A 163 -42.43 1.83 14.08
CA LEU A 163 -43.59 1.41 13.30
C LEU A 163 -44.23 0.09 13.79
N ASN A 164 -43.75 -0.49 14.90
CA ASN A 164 -44.16 -1.80 15.40
C ASN A 164 -44.05 -2.94 14.35
N LEU A 165 -43.00 -2.91 13.53
CA LEU A 165 -42.69 -3.93 12.54
C LEU A 165 -41.65 -4.94 13.09
N PRO A 166 -41.67 -6.21 12.63
CA PRO A 166 -40.67 -7.21 13.02
C PRO A 166 -39.26 -6.74 12.70
N LEU A 167 -38.26 -6.99 13.55
CA LEU A 167 -36.87 -6.56 13.28
C LEU A 167 -36.23 -7.38 12.14
N LEU A 168 -35.25 -6.79 11.48
CA LEU A 168 -34.37 -7.46 10.54
C LEU A 168 -33.27 -8.19 11.31
N ASP A 169 -32.84 -9.32 10.77
CA ASP A 169 -31.68 -10.05 11.29
C ASP A 169 -30.41 -9.19 11.21
N ALA A 170 -29.50 -9.45 12.16
CA ALA A 170 -28.18 -8.84 12.12
C ALA A 170 -27.43 -9.29 10.85
N PRO A 171 -26.65 -8.40 10.20
CA PRO A 171 -25.86 -8.79 9.05
C PRO A 171 -24.82 -9.85 9.47
N GLU A 172 -24.47 -10.78 8.56
CA GLU A 172 -23.54 -11.88 8.85
C GLU A 172 -22.21 -11.39 9.47
N SER A 173 -21.78 -10.16 9.14
CA SER A 173 -20.60 -9.50 9.69
C SER A 173 -20.65 -9.26 11.21
N MET A 174 -21.81 -9.37 11.87
CA MET A 174 -21.96 -9.29 13.33
C MET A 174 -22.03 -10.65 14.02
N THR A 175 -22.11 -11.75 13.26
CA THR A 175 -22.34 -13.11 13.79
C THR A 175 -21.07 -13.96 13.88
N ARG A 176 -19.91 -13.44 13.48
CA ARG A 176 -18.59 -14.08 13.57
C ARG A 176 -17.66 -13.30 14.49
#